data_AF-A0A2V9NYL8-F1
#
_entry.id   AF-A0A2V9NYL8-F1
#
_cell.length_a   1.000
_cell.length_b   1.000
_cell.length_c   1.000
_cell.angle_alpha   90.00
_cell.angle_beta   90.00
_cell.angle_gamma   90.00
#
_symmetry.space_group_name_H-M   'P 1'
#
loop_
_entity.id
_entity.type
_entity.pdbx_description
1 polymer ?
#
loop_
_entity_poly.entity_id
_entity_poly.type
_entity_poly.pdbx_seq_one_letter_code
_entity_poly.pdbx_strand_id
1 'polypeptide(L)'
;MLFKFKKTGVPHVSPFLRDMGTFRRLGTFLVMTLLFLGAGDNVRVDRLGRELICMCGCTQTLVGCNHLNCPYRGPMTQQLTAAVDRGDSDKAITQFFVQTYGTLVLAAPTNRGFDRIAWLVPYIALLAGITLVVFIVWMWRKRPLLVHASVPGAPRGEELAQFREQARKETGL
;
A
#
# COMPACT_ATOMS: atom_id res chain seq x y z
N MET A 1 -19.50 -8.02 88.40
CA MET A 1 -18.25 -8.38 87.69
C MET A 1 -18.65 -8.97 86.34
N LEU A 2 -18.67 -8.17 85.27
CA LEU A 2 -17.59 -7.91 84.31
C LEU A 2 -17.37 -9.03 83.27
N PHE A 3 -17.38 -8.61 81.99
CA PHE A 3 -17.06 -9.35 80.75
C PHE A 3 -18.19 -10.24 80.17
N LYS A 4 -18.52 -10.26 78.87
CA LYS A 4 -17.75 -9.90 77.67
C LYS A 4 -18.71 -9.70 76.47
N PHE A 5 -18.53 -8.60 75.74
CA PHE A 5 -18.84 -8.46 74.31
C PHE A 5 -18.28 -9.66 73.51
N LYS A 6 -18.89 -10.00 72.36
CA LYS A 6 -18.21 -10.10 71.03
C LYS A 6 -19.01 -10.92 69.98
N LYS A 7 -19.50 -10.17 68.96
CA LYS A 7 -19.46 -10.42 67.49
C LYS A 7 -20.22 -11.64 66.92
N THR A 8 -20.74 -11.70 65.68
CA THR A 8 -20.86 -10.83 64.47
C THR A 8 -21.58 -11.66 63.40
N GLY A 9 -22.38 -11.05 62.51
CA GLY A 9 -22.85 -11.80 61.33
C GLY A 9 -23.81 -11.15 60.33
N VAL A 10 -23.59 -9.87 59.97
CA VAL A 10 -23.96 -9.20 58.67
C VAL A 10 -25.43 -9.22 58.18
N PRO A 11 -26.04 -8.01 58.06
CA PRO A 11 -26.92 -7.71 56.93
C PRO A 11 -26.58 -6.32 56.35
N HIS A 12 -25.91 -6.25 55.19
CA HIS A 12 -25.61 -4.99 54.47
C HIS A 12 -24.88 -5.39 53.16
N VAL A 13 -25.12 -4.87 51.95
CA VAL A 13 -25.83 -3.71 51.41
C VAL A 13 -26.09 -4.01 49.92
N SER A 14 -27.08 -3.34 49.33
CA SER A 14 -27.54 -3.41 47.94
C SER A 14 -26.45 -3.16 46.86
N PRO A 15 -26.69 -3.59 45.58
CA PRO A 15 -25.72 -3.54 44.47
C PRO A 15 -25.39 -2.12 43.96
N PHE A 16 -25.98 -1.09 44.56
CA PHE A 16 -25.96 0.31 44.11
C PHE A 16 -24.59 1.00 44.26
N LEU A 17 -23.68 0.45 45.08
CA LEU A 17 -22.36 1.03 45.33
C LEU A 17 -21.30 0.64 44.27
N ARG A 18 -21.64 -0.22 43.30
CA ARG A 18 -20.72 -0.68 42.25
C ARG A 18 -20.70 0.20 41.00
N ASP A 19 -21.65 1.12 40.84
CA ASP A 19 -21.78 1.94 39.63
C ASP A 19 -21.12 3.33 39.71
N MET A 20 -20.89 3.87 40.91
CA MET A 20 -20.29 5.21 41.06
C MET A 20 -18.80 5.27 40.67
N GLY A 21 -18.06 4.15 40.80
CA GLY A 21 -16.65 4.06 40.40
C GLY A 21 -16.44 3.92 38.90
N THR A 22 -17.33 3.20 38.22
CA THR A 22 -17.32 2.97 36.78
C THR A 22 -17.73 4.22 36.02
N PHE A 23 -18.74 4.97 36.49
CA PHE A 23 -19.12 6.27 35.92
C PHE A 23 -18.02 7.31 36.05
N ARG A 24 -17.31 7.33 37.20
CA ARG A 24 -16.17 8.24 37.39
C ARG A 24 -14.99 7.90 36.47
N ARG A 25 -14.72 6.60 36.25
CA ARG A 25 -13.70 6.12 35.31
C ARG A 25 -14.07 6.41 33.85
N LEU A 26 -15.33 6.21 33.47
CA LEU A 26 -15.85 6.52 32.14
C LEU A 26 -15.79 8.04 31.85
N GLY A 27 -16.14 8.85 32.85
CA GLY A 27 -16.06 10.32 32.77
C GLY A 27 -14.62 10.82 32.59
N THR A 28 -13.66 10.27 33.35
CA THR A 28 -12.24 10.59 33.14
C THR A 28 -11.74 10.11 31.78
N PHE A 29 -12.17 8.94 31.29
CA PHE A 29 -11.78 8.47 29.95
C PHE A 29 -12.34 9.36 28.85
N LEU A 30 -13.61 9.77 28.93
CA LEU A 30 -14.25 10.68 27.97
C LEU A 30 -13.60 12.06 27.95
N VAL A 31 -13.28 12.60 29.13
CA VAL A 31 -12.55 13.88 29.26
C VAL A 31 -11.12 13.74 28.73
N MET A 32 -10.46 12.60 28.95
CA MET A 32 -9.11 12.36 28.42
C MET A 32 -9.12 12.19 26.90
N THR A 33 -10.09 11.48 26.29
CA THR A 33 -10.24 11.43 24.83
C THR A 33 -10.58 12.80 24.25
N LEU A 34 -11.44 13.58 24.90
CA LEU A 34 -11.74 14.97 24.49
C LEU A 34 -10.51 15.88 24.56
N LEU A 35 -9.66 15.73 25.59
CA LEU A 35 -8.40 16.47 25.72
C LEU A 35 -7.37 16.07 24.65
N PHE A 36 -7.35 14.80 24.22
CA PHE A 36 -6.43 14.33 23.19
C PHE A 36 -6.85 14.71 21.75
N LEU A 37 -8.09 15.12 21.51
CA LEU A 37 -8.55 15.52 20.18
C LEU A 37 -8.09 16.93 19.75
N GLY A 38 -7.61 17.76 20.67
CA GLY A 38 -7.62 19.22 20.51
C GLY A 38 -6.30 19.94 20.14
N ALA A 39 -5.23 19.27 19.74
CA ALA A 39 -3.97 19.99 19.47
C ALA A 39 -3.17 19.43 18.28
N GLY A 40 -3.30 20.07 17.11
CA GLY A 40 -2.46 19.76 15.95
C GLY A 40 -2.57 20.65 14.71
N ASP A 41 -3.37 21.72 14.72
CA ASP A 41 -3.71 22.44 13.47
C ASP A 41 -2.51 23.11 12.79
N ASN A 42 -1.60 23.70 13.55
CA ASN A 42 -0.34 24.24 13.03
C ASN A 42 0.55 23.17 12.36
N VAL A 43 0.60 21.95 12.93
CA VAL A 43 1.33 20.82 12.34
C VAL A 43 0.63 20.32 11.06
N ARG A 44 -0.71 20.37 11.03
CA ARG A 44 -1.51 20.02 9.85
C ARG A 44 -1.31 21.03 8.73
N VAL A 45 -1.37 22.33 9.01
CA VAL A 45 -1.12 23.41 8.02
C VAL A 45 0.28 23.28 7.44
N ASP A 46 1.29 23.05 8.29
CA ASP A 46 2.68 22.87 7.85
C ASP A 46 2.87 21.60 6.98
N ARG A 47 2.23 20.48 7.35
CA ARG A 47 2.24 19.25 6.55
C ARG A 47 1.57 19.44 5.19
N LEU A 48 0.34 19.95 5.17
CA LEU A 48 -0.41 20.18 3.94
C LEU A 48 0.27 21.24 3.06
N GLY A 49 0.86 22.26 3.66
CA GLY A 49 1.58 23.31 2.95
C GLY A 49 2.92 22.87 2.32
N ARG A 50 3.47 21.72 2.73
CA ARG A 50 4.57 21.05 2.00
C ARG A 50 4.09 20.24 0.80
N GLU A 51 2.86 19.76 0.83
CA GLU A 51 2.25 19.00 -0.27
C GLU A 51 1.66 19.92 -1.35
N LEU A 52 1.52 21.22 -1.07
CA LEU A 52 1.00 22.23 -1.99
C LEU A 52 2.13 23.11 -2.55
N ILE A 53 2.13 23.32 -3.87
CA ILE A 53 3.01 24.26 -4.58
C ILE A 53 2.34 25.63 -4.65
N CYS A 54 3.10 26.69 -4.41
CA CYS A 54 2.62 28.06 -4.55
C CYS A 54 2.50 28.45 -6.03
N MET A 55 1.34 29.00 -6.42
CA MET A 55 1.02 29.40 -7.81
C MET A 55 1.67 30.71 -8.25
N CYS A 56 2.73 31.15 -7.58
CA CYS A 56 3.48 32.36 -7.95
C CYS A 56 4.47 32.16 -9.10
N GLY A 57 4.60 30.92 -9.61
CA GLY A 57 5.52 30.56 -10.70
C GLY A 57 6.91 30.07 -10.24
N CYS A 58 7.28 30.27 -8.97
CA CYS A 58 8.58 29.85 -8.44
C CYS A 58 8.73 28.33 -8.22
N THR A 59 7.65 27.56 -8.39
CA THR A 59 7.64 26.09 -8.27
C THR A 59 8.14 25.55 -6.92
N GLN A 60 7.98 26.34 -5.85
CA GLN A 60 8.30 25.96 -4.48
C GLN A 60 7.02 25.63 -3.68
N THR A 61 7.17 24.85 -2.61
CA THR A 61 6.05 24.55 -1.71
C THR A 61 5.57 25.80 -0.98
N LEU A 62 4.30 25.83 -0.58
CA LEU A 62 3.67 27.00 0.03
C LEU A 62 4.39 27.45 1.32
N VAL A 63 4.79 26.49 2.15
CA VAL A 63 5.45 26.76 3.43
C VAL A 63 6.97 26.94 3.25
N GLY A 64 7.58 26.24 2.29
CA GLY A 64 9.03 26.29 2.03
C GLY A 64 9.50 27.43 1.12
N CYS A 65 8.59 28.24 0.56
CA CYS A 65 8.94 29.32 -0.36
C CYS A 65 9.66 30.49 0.34
N ASN A 66 10.88 30.79 -0.11
CA ASN A 66 11.69 31.92 0.37
C ASN A 66 11.61 33.15 -0.57
N HIS A 67 10.58 33.25 -1.41
CA HIS A 67 10.39 34.40 -2.28
C HIS A 67 9.91 35.62 -1.47
N LEU A 68 10.76 36.63 -1.36
CA LEU A 68 10.43 37.88 -0.66
C LEU A 68 9.24 38.57 -1.36
N ASN A 69 8.28 39.02 -0.55
CA ASN A 69 7.08 39.73 -0.99
C ASN A 69 6.25 39.00 -2.07
N CYS A 70 6.07 37.69 -1.96
CA CYS A 70 5.16 36.94 -2.82
C CYS A 70 3.68 37.30 -2.54
N PRO A 71 2.93 37.84 -3.51
CA PRO A 71 1.52 38.22 -3.31
C PRO A 71 0.58 37.02 -3.13
N TYR A 72 1.00 35.83 -3.55
CA TYR A 72 0.19 34.61 -3.48
C TYR A 72 0.37 33.83 -2.17
N ARG A 73 1.57 33.85 -1.57
CA ARG A 73 1.91 33.02 -0.41
C ARG A 73 1.02 33.32 0.80
N GLY A 74 0.86 34.60 1.13
CA GLY A 74 0.05 35.05 2.28
C GLY A 74 -1.41 34.61 2.17
N PRO A 75 -2.14 35.01 1.11
CA PRO A 75 -3.54 34.65 0.91
C PRO A 75 -3.75 33.13 0.82
N MET A 76 -2.88 32.40 0.13
CA MET A 76 -3.02 30.96 -0.03
C MET A 76 -2.77 30.21 1.30
N THR A 77 -1.82 30.67 2.11
CA THR A 77 -1.61 30.13 3.47
C THR A 77 -2.80 30.43 4.37
N GLN A 78 -3.38 31.63 4.30
CA GLN A 78 -4.60 31.97 5.05
C GLN A 78 -5.79 31.09 4.66
N GLN A 79 -5.98 30.81 3.36
CA GLN A 79 -7.02 29.89 2.90
C GLN A 79 -6.81 28.47 3.43
N LEU A 80 -5.56 28.00 3.46
CA LEU A 80 -5.21 26.69 4.00
C LEU A 80 -5.50 26.62 5.50
N THR A 81 -5.02 27.61 6.27
CA THR A 81 -5.29 27.71 7.71
C THR A 81 -6.78 27.76 7.99
N ALA A 82 -7.53 28.59 7.26
CA ALA A 82 -8.98 28.66 7.42
C ALA A 82 -9.69 27.33 7.11
N ALA A 83 -9.20 26.54 6.16
CA ALA A 83 -9.76 25.22 5.88
C ALA A 83 -9.45 24.19 6.98
N VAL A 84 -8.24 24.25 7.54
CA VAL A 84 -7.88 23.41 8.70
C VAL A 84 -8.71 23.81 9.93
N ASP A 85 -8.86 25.10 10.19
CA ASP A 85 -9.63 25.64 11.32
C ASP A 85 -11.13 25.30 11.24
N ARG A 86 -11.67 25.17 10.02
CA ARG A 86 -13.03 24.66 9.78
C ARG A 86 -13.20 23.17 10.11
N GLY A 87 -12.11 22.44 10.36
CA GLY A 87 -12.14 21.00 10.59
C GLY A 87 -12.29 20.18 9.31
N ASP A 88 -11.98 20.75 8.14
CA ASP A 88 -12.05 20.02 6.88
C ASP A 88 -11.03 18.85 6.87
N SER A 89 -11.42 17.74 6.23
CA SER A 89 -10.51 16.60 6.05
C SER A 89 -9.41 16.93 5.04
N ASP A 90 -8.21 16.38 5.21
CA ASP A 90 -7.05 16.65 4.36
C ASP A 90 -7.35 16.45 2.85
N LYS A 91 -8.16 15.43 2.52
CA LYS A 91 -8.61 15.15 1.14
C LYS A 91 -9.56 16.21 0.60
N ALA A 92 -10.45 16.72 1.44
CA ALA A 92 -11.37 17.79 1.05
C ALA A 92 -10.60 19.09 0.81
N ILE A 93 -9.61 19.39 1.67
CA ILE A 93 -8.71 20.55 1.52
C ILE A 93 -7.94 20.45 0.21
N THR A 94 -7.22 19.35 -0.04
CA THR A 94 -6.48 19.18 -1.31
C THR A 94 -7.40 19.25 -2.52
N GLN A 95 -8.58 18.64 -2.46
CA GLN A 95 -9.55 18.70 -3.55
C GLN A 95 -10.06 20.13 -3.80
N PHE A 96 -10.30 20.91 -2.75
CA PHE A 96 -10.65 22.33 -2.87
C PHE A 96 -9.56 23.11 -3.60
N PHE A 97 -8.30 22.96 -3.19
CA PHE A 97 -7.17 23.62 -3.87
C PHE A 97 -7.02 23.18 -5.33
N VAL A 98 -7.21 21.89 -5.64
CA VAL A 98 -7.21 21.39 -7.03
C VAL A 98 -8.32 22.02 -7.86
N GLN A 99 -9.52 22.19 -7.29
CA GLN A 99 -10.63 22.83 -7.99
C GLN A 99 -10.39 24.32 -8.23
N THR A 100 -9.75 25.02 -7.28
CA THR A 100 -9.49 26.46 -7.38
C THR A 100 -8.29 26.80 -8.27
N TYR A 101 -7.20 26.04 -8.16
CA TYR A 101 -5.91 26.36 -8.79
C TYR A 101 -5.47 25.34 -9.85
N GLY A 102 -6.18 24.23 -10.00
CA GLY A 102 -5.85 23.15 -10.92
C GLY A 102 -4.93 22.09 -10.30
N THR A 103 -4.60 21.06 -11.08
CA THR A 103 -3.80 19.91 -10.62
C THR A 103 -2.33 20.24 -10.37
N LEU A 104 -1.83 21.35 -10.92
CA LEU A 104 -0.45 21.83 -10.75
C LEU A 104 -0.15 22.33 -9.33
N VAL A 105 -1.17 22.56 -8.51
CA VAL A 105 -1.02 23.04 -7.14
C VAL A 105 -0.54 21.95 -6.18
N LEU A 106 -0.56 20.67 -6.57
CA LEU A 106 -0.03 19.60 -5.73
C LEU A 106 1.42 19.29 -6.10
N ALA A 107 2.27 19.18 -5.09
CA ALA A 107 3.66 18.80 -5.21
C ALA A 107 3.85 17.36 -5.68
N ALA A 108 2.88 16.49 -5.36
CA ALA A 108 2.80 15.12 -5.87
C ALA A 108 1.47 14.91 -6.60
N PRO A 109 1.47 14.27 -7.78
CA PRO A 109 0.21 13.97 -8.48
C PRO A 109 -0.72 13.19 -7.55
N THR A 110 -2.00 13.59 -7.48
CA THR A 110 -2.99 12.93 -6.61
C THR A 110 -2.99 11.42 -6.85
N ASN A 111 -3.02 10.60 -5.79
CA ASN A 111 -3.17 9.13 -5.87
C ASN A 111 -4.56 8.68 -6.37
N ARG A 112 -5.10 9.31 -7.43
CA ARG A 112 -6.40 9.02 -8.04
C ARG A 112 -6.16 8.15 -9.28
N GLY A 113 -6.72 6.94 -9.28
CA GLY A 113 -6.88 6.08 -10.45
C GLY A 113 -5.58 5.57 -11.08
N PHE A 114 -4.90 6.42 -11.85
CA PHE A 114 -3.70 6.07 -12.62
C PHE A 114 -2.51 5.71 -11.73
N ASP A 115 -2.34 6.42 -10.62
CA ASP A 115 -1.24 6.19 -9.67
C ASP A 115 -1.28 4.78 -9.05
N ARG A 116 -2.48 4.22 -8.84
CA ARG A 116 -2.65 2.83 -8.39
C ARG A 116 -2.28 1.82 -9.45
N ILE A 117 -2.62 2.10 -10.70
CA ILE A 117 -2.28 1.22 -11.83
C ILE A 117 -0.76 1.24 -12.04
N ALA A 118 -0.11 2.41 -11.91
CA ALA A 118 1.34 2.53 -12.03
C ALA A 118 2.07 1.58 -11.06
N TRP A 119 1.55 1.40 -9.85
CA TRP A 119 2.12 0.45 -8.89
C TRP A 119 1.73 -1.01 -9.16
N LEU A 120 0.62 -1.27 -9.86
CA LEU A 120 0.16 -2.63 -10.19
C LEU A 120 0.87 -3.22 -11.43
N VAL A 121 1.25 -2.39 -12.39
CA VAL A 121 1.98 -2.79 -13.62
C VAL A 121 3.19 -3.70 -13.34
N PRO A 122 4.13 -3.38 -12.42
CA PRO A 122 5.29 -4.23 -12.19
C PRO A 122 4.92 -5.64 -11.72
N TYR A 123 3.88 -5.79 -10.89
CA TYR A 123 3.41 -7.10 -10.44
C TYR A 123 2.76 -7.90 -11.56
N ILE A 124 1.94 -7.27 -12.39
CA ILE A 124 1.30 -7.91 -13.54
C ILE A 124 2.36 -8.33 -14.57
N ALA A 125 3.34 -7.46 -14.85
CA ALA A 125 4.43 -7.75 -15.78
C ALA A 125 5.26 -8.96 -15.32
N LEU A 126 5.60 -9.03 -14.03
CA LEU A 126 6.31 -10.18 -13.45
C LEU A 126 5.47 -11.46 -13.52
N LEU A 127 4.20 -11.41 -13.12
CA LEU A 127 3.31 -12.58 -13.19
C LEU A 127 3.10 -13.06 -14.62
N ALA A 128 2.91 -12.15 -15.57
CA ALA A 128 2.76 -12.47 -16.98
C ALA A 128 4.04 -13.12 -17.53
N GLY A 129 5.21 -12.57 -17.20
CA GLY A 129 6.50 -13.14 -17.60
C GLY A 129 6.73 -14.55 -17.06
N ILE A 130 6.50 -14.78 -15.76
CA ILE A 130 6.62 -16.11 -15.14
C ILE A 130 5.64 -17.09 -15.78
N THR A 131 4.38 -16.69 -15.94
CA THR A 131 3.33 -17.52 -16.52
C THR A 131 3.68 -17.90 -17.96
N LEU A 132 4.19 -16.96 -18.75
CA LEU A 132 4.64 -17.21 -20.13
C LEU A 132 5.77 -18.25 -20.18
N VAL A 133 6.79 -18.09 -19.33
CA VAL A 133 7.92 -19.04 -19.28
C VAL A 133 7.46 -20.43 -18.87
N VAL A 134 6.67 -20.54 -17.80
CA VAL A 134 6.12 -21.82 -17.33
C VAL A 134 5.26 -22.47 -18.42
N PHE A 135 4.42 -21.68 -19.10
CA PHE A 135 3.57 -22.17 -20.18
C PHE A 135 4.38 -22.71 -21.37
N ILE A 136 5.44 -21.99 -21.79
CA ILE A 136 6.34 -22.42 -22.87
C ILE A 136 7.04 -23.73 -22.48
N VAL A 137 7.61 -23.80 -21.27
CA VAL A 137 8.29 -25.00 -20.77
C VAL A 137 7.33 -26.18 -20.69
N TRP A 138 6.11 -25.96 -20.18
CA TRP A 138 5.09 -26.99 -20.11
C TRP A 138 4.65 -27.49 -21.49
N MET A 139 4.46 -26.58 -22.44
CA MET A 139 4.14 -26.92 -23.83
C MET A 139 5.26 -27.73 -24.48
N TRP A 140 6.52 -27.38 -24.25
CA TRP A 140 7.67 -28.13 -24.80
C TRP A 140 7.81 -29.52 -24.19
N ARG A 141 7.59 -29.67 -22.88
CA ARG A 141 7.58 -30.98 -22.20
C ARG A 141 6.42 -31.88 -22.64
N LYS A 142 5.31 -31.28 -23.04
CA LYS A 142 4.13 -31.99 -23.54
C LYS A 142 4.16 -32.29 -25.03
N ARG A 143 5.16 -31.78 -25.77
CA ARG A 143 5.44 -32.39 -27.08
C ARG A 143 5.92 -33.80 -26.75
N PRO A 144 5.17 -34.87 -27.12
CA PRO A 144 5.83 -36.15 -27.19
C PRO A 144 7.03 -35.88 -28.09
N LEU A 145 8.24 -36.13 -27.57
CA LEU A 145 9.33 -36.47 -28.47
C LEU A 145 8.66 -37.43 -29.44
N LEU A 146 8.61 -37.08 -30.72
CA LEU A 146 8.40 -38.09 -31.75
C LEU A 146 9.55 -39.04 -31.48
N VAL A 147 9.28 -40.03 -30.63
CA VAL A 147 10.17 -41.06 -30.15
C VAL A 147 10.76 -41.56 -31.42
N HIS A 148 12.03 -41.18 -31.69
CA HIS A 148 12.82 -41.52 -32.86
C HIS A 148 11.98 -42.40 -33.76
N ALA A 149 11.11 -41.77 -34.58
CA ALA A 149 10.21 -42.53 -35.42
C ALA A 149 11.18 -43.40 -36.19
N SER A 150 11.15 -44.70 -35.90
CA SER A 150 12.00 -45.69 -36.56
C SER A 150 11.91 -45.32 -38.01
N VAL A 151 12.97 -44.73 -38.56
CA VAL A 151 12.92 -44.13 -39.89
C VAL A 151 12.38 -45.25 -40.77
N PRO A 152 11.23 -45.11 -41.43
CA PRO A 152 10.70 -46.18 -42.26
C PRO A 152 11.73 -46.40 -43.36
N GLY A 153 12.51 -47.48 -43.24
CA GLY A 153 13.70 -47.72 -44.07
C GLY A 153 15.07 -47.55 -43.39
N ALA A 154 15.15 -47.39 -42.07
CA ALA A 154 16.40 -47.63 -41.36
C ALA A 154 16.77 -49.11 -41.56
N PRO A 155 17.92 -49.43 -42.20
CA PRO A 155 18.27 -50.80 -42.50
C PRO A 155 18.30 -51.62 -41.22
N ARG A 156 17.62 -52.77 -41.23
CA ARG A 156 17.60 -53.67 -40.07
C ARG A 156 19.03 -54.15 -39.80
N GLY A 157 19.33 -54.57 -38.57
CA GLY A 157 20.70 -54.95 -38.16
C GLY A 157 21.39 -55.94 -39.11
N GLU A 158 20.62 -56.82 -39.75
CA GLU A 158 21.08 -57.74 -40.81
C GLU A 158 21.52 -57.01 -42.09
N GLU A 159 20.74 -56.06 -42.58
CA GLU A 159 21.02 -55.26 -43.76
C GLU A 159 22.24 -54.34 -43.53
N LEU A 160 22.37 -53.78 -42.34
CA LEU A 160 23.57 -53.07 -41.89
C LEU A 160 24.81 -53.96 -41.88
N ALA A 161 24.68 -55.24 -41.51
CA ALA A 161 25.80 -56.19 -41.53
C ALA A 161 26.24 -56.49 -42.97
N GLN A 162 25.30 -56.63 -43.90
CA GLN A 162 25.59 -56.80 -45.33
C GLN A 162 26.32 -55.59 -45.90
N PHE A 163 25.87 -54.36 -45.62
CA PHE A 163 26.56 -53.15 -46.09
C PHE A 163 27.99 -53.01 -45.52
N ARG A 164 28.21 -53.42 -44.26
CA ARG A 164 29.56 -53.44 -43.65
C ARG A 164 30.47 -54.50 -44.27
N GLU A 165 29.93 -55.65 -44.63
CA GLU A 165 30.67 -56.70 -45.31
C GLU A 165 31.05 -56.29 -46.74
N GLN A 166 30.12 -55.62 -47.43
CA GLN A 166 30.35 -55.05 -48.75
C GLN A 166 31.48 -54.01 -48.71
N ALA A 167 31.43 -53.08 -47.76
CA ALA A 167 32.48 -52.09 -47.57
C ALA A 167 33.85 -52.74 -47.28
N ARG A 168 33.90 -53.84 -46.52
CA ARG A 168 35.15 -54.60 -46.30
C ARG A 168 35.70 -55.20 -47.60
N LYS A 169 34.84 -55.79 -48.42
CA LYS A 169 35.24 -56.34 -49.73
C LYS A 169 35.76 -55.26 -50.68
N GLU A 170 35.17 -54.07 -50.66
CA GLU A 170 35.58 -52.94 -51.50
C GLU A 170 36.86 -52.25 -51.02
N THR A 171 37.13 -52.28 -49.70
CA THR A 171 38.32 -51.62 -49.11
C THR A 171 39.55 -52.54 -49.06
N GLY A 172 39.44 -53.82 -49.46
CA GLY A 172 40.58 -54.67 -49.80
C GLY A 172 41.61 -54.93 -48.70
N LEU A 173 41.15 -55.11 -47.46
CA LEU A 173 41.94 -55.70 -46.36
C LEU A 173 41.44 -57.11 -46.05
#